data_AF-A0A520ET80-F1
#
_entry.id   AF-A0A520ET80-F1
#
_cell.length_a   1.000
_cell.length_b   1.000
_cell.length_c   1.000
_cell.angle_alpha   90.00
_cell.angle_beta   90.00
_cell.angle_gamma   90.00
#
_symmetry.space_group_name_H-M   'P 1'
#
loop_
_entity.id
_entity.type
_entity.pdbx_description
1 polymer ?
#
loop_
_entity_poly.entity_id
_entity_poly.type
_entity_poly.pdbx_seq_one_letter_code
_entity_poly.pdbx_strand_id
1 'polypeptide(L)'
;MPDHVFLPYREDRNYLDAAGKNFRNLVDLPAVAQLYQDRRMQAGTALLRLEPRDLVAMDEIPAVTGSVRETYLAALARHGIDAVVVDLTTDDIAQSGLTVVRVLTPQLVGNGPPAFPLHGSPRLLEVPTALGWNAHPRNSSDLVRVPLPLA
;
A
#
# COMPACT_ATOMS: atom_id res chain seq x y z
N MET A 1 8.77 -10.76 -20.35
CA MET A 1 8.05 -9.85 -19.44
C MET A 1 7.02 -9.11 -20.27
N PRO A 2 5.87 -8.68 -19.71
CA PRO A 2 4.93 -7.85 -20.47
C PRO A 2 5.61 -6.55 -20.93
N ASP A 3 5.22 -6.05 -22.10
CA ASP A 3 5.82 -4.86 -22.73
C ASP A 3 5.53 -3.57 -21.95
N HIS A 4 4.50 -3.59 -21.08
CA HIS A 4 4.10 -2.46 -20.24
C HIS A 4 3.54 -2.94 -18.88
N VAL A 5 3.55 -2.04 -17.90
CA VAL A 5 3.06 -2.27 -16.53
C VAL A 5 1.53 -2.35 -16.39
N PHE A 6 0.80 -2.07 -17.48
CA PHE A 6 -0.66 -2.09 -17.55
C PHE A 6 -1.20 -3.42 -18.12
N LEU A 7 -2.50 -3.64 -18.04
CA LEU A 7 -3.23 -4.61 -18.86
C LEU A 7 -3.49 -4.01 -20.25
N PRO A 8 -3.64 -4.84 -21.30
CA PRO A 8 -4.04 -4.36 -22.63
C PRO A 8 -5.28 -3.47 -22.54
N TYR A 9 -5.28 -2.38 -23.29
CA TYR A 9 -6.41 -1.46 -23.32
C TYR A 9 -7.71 -2.19 -23.69
N ARG A 10 -8.79 -1.84 -22.99
CA ARG A 10 -10.14 -2.32 -23.28
C ARG A 10 -11.13 -1.16 -23.27
N GLU A 11 -11.85 -1.00 -24.37
CA GLU A 11 -12.93 -0.03 -24.48
C GLU A 11 -14.09 -0.35 -23.51
N ASP A 12 -14.37 -1.65 -23.32
CA ASP A 12 -15.44 -2.14 -22.44
C ASP A 12 -15.13 -1.98 -20.93
N ARG A 13 -13.88 -1.68 -20.57
CA ARG A 13 -13.37 -1.58 -19.20
C ARG A 13 -13.61 -2.83 -18.35
N ASN A 14 -13.81 -4.00 -18.95
CA ASN A 14 -14.01 -5.27 -18.24
C ASN A 14 -12.68 -5.82 -17.68
N TYR A 15 -11.98 -5.00 -16.90
CA TYR A 15 -10.65 -5.31 -16.37
C TYR A 15 -10.66 -6.34 -15.25
N LEU A 16 -11.81 -6.60 -14.60
CA LEU A 16 -11.91 -7.69 -13.63
C LEU A 16 -11.68 -9.05 -14.29
N ASP A 17 -12.17 -9.24 -15.53
CA ASP A 17 -11.91 -10.48 -16.28
C ASP A 17 -10.45 -10.55 -16.74
N ALA A 18 -9.89 -9.41 -17.18
CA ALA A 18 -8.51 -9.31 -17.62
C ALA A 18 -7.48 -9.50 -16.49
N ALA A 19 -7.82 -9.15 -15.24
CA ALA A 19 -7.00 -9.40 -14.06
C ALA A 19 -6.82 -10.91 -13.77
N GLY A 20 -7.71 -11.74 -14.29
CA GLY A 20 -7.68 -13.20 -14.14
C GLY A 20 -8.08 -13.66 -12.74
N LYS A 21 -8.24 -14.98 -12.59
CA LYS A 21 -8.58 -15.60 -11.31
C LYS A 21 -7.54 -15.21 -10.25
N ASN A 22 -8.01 -14.77 -9.08
CA ASN A 22 -7.19 -14.30 -7.98
C ASN A 22 -6.19 -13.20 -8.38
N PHE A 23 -6.52 -12.39 -9.38
CA PHE A 23 -5.71 -11.25 -9.83
C PHE A 23 -4.30 -11.62 -10.32
N ARG A 24 -4.11 -12.86 -10.78
CA ARG A 24 -2.79 -13.39 -11.21
C ARG A 24 -2.14 -12.61 -12.34
N ASN A 25 -2.91 -11.84 -13.12
CA ASN A 25 -2.38 -11.02 -14.21
C ASN A 25 -1.97 -9.61 -13.74
N LEU A 26 -2.26 -9.23 -12.49
CA LEU A 26 -1.81 -7.96 -11.90
C LEU A 26 -0.43 -8.15 -11.27
N VAL A 27 0.58 -8.24 -12.14
CA VAL A 27 1.98 -8.46 -11.76
C VAL A 27 2.73 -7.16 -11.43
N ASP A 28 2.11 -6.02 -11.69
CA ASP A 28 2.61 -4.69 -11.35
C ASP A 28 1.48 -3.86 -10.72
N LEU A 29 1.85 -2.86 -9.91
CA LEU A 29 0.91 -2.02 -9.20
C LEU A 29 0.03 -1.18 -10.16
N PRO A 30 0.57 -0.46 -11.17
CA PRO A 30 -0.24 0.47 -11.98
C PRO A 30 -1.48 -0.16 -12.62
N ALA A 31 -1.44 -1.45 -12.99
CA ALA A 31 -2.58 -2.20 -13.52
C ALA A 31 -3.78 -2.29 -12.55
N VAL A 32 -3.56 -2.12 -11.24
CA VAL A 32 -4.64 -2.06 -10.24
C VAL A 32 -5.56 -0.85 -10.48
N ALA A 33 -5.04 0.26 -11.00
CA ALA A 33 -5.89 1.40 -11.37
C ALA A 33 -6.88 1.03 -12.49
N GLN A 34 -6.47 0.19 -13.45
CA GLN A 34 -7.36 -0.31 -14.51
C GLN A 34 -8.42 -1.28 -13.96
N LEU A 35 -8.06 -2.15 -13.00
CA LEU A 35 -9.02 -3.03 -12.33
C LEU A 35 -10.23 -2.24 -11.82
N TYR A 36 -9.99 -1.09 -11.19
CA TYR A 36 -11.05 -0.25 -10.64
C TYR A 36 -11.79 0.61 -11.68
N GLN A 37 -11.43 0.57 -12.96
CA GLN A 37 -12.28 1.12 -14.02
C GLN A 37 -13.47 0.20 -14.37
N ASP A 38 -13.44 -1.06 -13.93
CA ASP A 38 -14.52 -2.02 -14.13
C ASP A 38 -15.73 -1.66 -13.26
N ARG A 39 -16.91 -1.57 -13.89
CA ARG A 39 -18.16 -1.21 -13.19
C ARG A 39 -18.51 -2.17 -12.05
N ARG A 40 -18.12 -3.45 -12.16
CA ARG A 40 -18.35 -4.45 -11.09
C ARG A 40 -17.49 -4.17 -9.87
N MET A 41 -16.28 -3.65 -10.07
CA MET A 41 -15.39 -3.25 -8.98
C MET A 41 -15.90 -1.97 -8.30
N GLN A 42 -16.46 -1.04 -9.08
CA GLN A 42 -17.05 0.22 -8.58
C GLN A 42 -18.35 0.02 -7.81
N ALA A 43 -19.27 -0.81 -8.34
CA ALA A 43 -20.56 -1.10 -7.70
C ALA A 43 -20.47 -2.19 -6.61
N GLY A 44 -19.32 -2.85 -6.49
CA GLY A 44 -19.13 -3.99 -5.60
C GLY A 44 -18.75 -3.60 -4.18
N THR A 45 -18.72 -4.61 -3.31
CA THR A 45 -18.27 -4.50 -1.91
C THR A 45 -16.79 -4.11 -1.76
N ALA A 46 -16.02 -4.16 -2.87
CA ALA A 46 -14.61 -3.85 -2.90
C ALA A 46 -14.27 -2.40 -2.49
N LEU A 47 -15.15 -1.44 -2.81
CA LEU A 47 -15.01 -0.04 -2.38
C LEU A 47 -15.77 0.24 -1.09
N LEU A 48 -16.94 -0.39 -0.87
CA LEU A 48 -17.73 -0.22 0.36
C LEU A 48 -16.93 -0.55 1.63
N ARG A 49 -16.01 -1.54 1.57
CA ARG A 49 -15.12 -1.87 2.70
C ARG A 49 -14.12 -0.76 3.08
N LEU A 50 -13.95 0.25 2.22
CA LEU A 50 -13.03 1.37 2.41
C LEU A 50 -13.74 2.64 2.88
N GLU A 51 -15.07 2.60 3.04
CA GLU A 51 -15.81 3.73 3.56
C GLU A 51 -15.35 4.04 5.00
N PRO A 52 -14.94 5.29 5.28
CA PRO A 52 -14.50 5.68 6.61
C PRO A 52 -15.67 5.59 7.58
N ARG A 53 -15.41 5.08 8.78
CA ARG A 53 -16.40 5.05 9.86
C ARG A 53 -16.43 6.35 10.66
N ASP A 54 -15.27 7.00 10.77
CA ASP A 54 -15.06 8.22 11.51
C ASP A 54 -14.44 9.27 10.58
N LEU A 55 -14.83 10.53 10.76
CA LEU A 55 -14.26 11.67 10.07
C LEU A 55 -13.63 12.60 11.11
N VAL A 56 -12.44 13.08 10.82
CA VAL A 56 -11.69 14.02 11.66
C VAL A 56 -11.33 15.22 10.79
N ALA A 57 -11.46 16.43 11.32
CA ALA A 57 -11.10 17.63 10.59
C ALA A 57 -9.57 17.70 10.40
N MET A 58 -9.11 18.30 9.30
CA MET A 58 -7.68 18.33 8.98
C MET A 58 -6.84 19.02 10.06
N ASP A 59 -7.40 20.06 10.70
CA ASP A 59 -6.79 20.82 11.79
C ASP A 59 -6.83 20.10 13.16
N GLU A 60 -7.65 19.06 13.30
CA GLU A 60 -7.67 18.18 14.47
C GLU A 60 -6.55 17.11 14.41
N ILE A 61 -5.92 16.91 13.24
CA ILE A 61 -4.79 15.99 13.09
C ILE A 61 -3.57 16.61 13.80
N PRO A 62 -2.98 15.94 14.81
CA PRO A 62 -1.86 16.51 15.55
C PRO A 62 -0.66 16.82 14.64
N ALA A 63 -0.26 18.09 14.61
CA ALA A 63 0.95 18.50 13.92
C ALA A 63 2.19 18.07 14.71
N VAL A 64 3.20 17.56 14.00
CA VAL A 64 4.52 17.34 14.58
C VAL A 64 5.24 18.68 14.66
N THR A 65 5.51 19.14 15.88
CA THR A 65 6.28 20.36 16.13
C THR A 65 7.74 20.02 16.45
N GLY A 66 8.66 20.93 16.13
CA GLY A 66 10.10 20.71 16.35
C GLY A 66 10.74 19.79 15.30
N SER A 67 11.59 18.86 15.74
CA SER A 67 12.36 17.99 14.84
C SER A 67 11.50 16.82 14.32
N VAL A 68 10.88 17.02 13.16
CA VAL A 68 10.05 16.02 12.46
C VAL A 68 10.77 14.67 12.34
N ARG A 69 12.05 14.71 11.97
CA ARG A 69 12.88 13.50 11.81
C ARG A 69 13.00 12.72 13.12
N GLU A 70 13.34 13.40 14.22
CA GLU A 70 13.50 12.74 15.52
C GLU A 70 12.19 12.18 16.04
N THR A 71 11.09 12.91 15.86
CA THR A 71 9.75 12.44 16.25
C THR A 71 9.39 11.12 15.56
N TYR A 72 9.56 11.03 14.24
CA TYR A 72 9.20 9.80 13.52
C TYR A 72 10.18 8.65 13.80
N LEU A 73 11.48 8.93 13.93
CA LEU A 73 12.44 7.88 14.32
C LEU A 73 12.16 7.33 15.72
N ALA A 74 11.81 8.19 16.67
CA ALA A 74 11.41 7.77 18.01
C ALA A 74 10.10 6.96 17.99
N ALA A 75 9.12 7.35 17.16
CA ALA A 75 7.88 6.60 16.99
C ALA A 75 8.13 5.20 16.42
N LEU A 76 8.96 5.08 15.38
CA LEU A 76 9.35 3.78 14.81
C LEU A 76 10.07 2.91 15.85
N ALA A 77 11.05 3.47 16.55
CA ALA A 77 11.82 2.77 17.58
C ALA A 77 10.93 2.26 18.73
N ARG A 78 9.94 3.05 19.17
CA ARG A 78 8.94 2.63 20.18
C ARG A 78 8.15 1.39 19.77
N HIS A 79 8.04 1.12 18.48
CA HIS A 79 7.37 -0.06 17.92
C HIS A 79 8.35 -1.15 17.46
N GLY A 80 9.64 -1.04 17.79
CA GLY A 80 10.67 -2.00 17.36
C GLY A 80 10.87 -2.03 15.85
N ILE A 81 10.62 -0.90 15.16
CA ILE A 81 10.80 -0.77 13.72
C ILE A 81 12.09 0.00 13.47
N ASP A 82 13.02 -0.62 12.76
CA ASP A 82 14.27 0.00 12.35
C ASP A 82 14.10 0.66 10.98
N ALA A 83 14.77 1.80 10.79
CA ALA A 83 14.84 2.47 9.50
C ALA A 83 16.30 2.59 9.05
N VAL A 84 16.61 1.95 7.93
CA VAL A 84 17.91 2.09 7.25
C VAL A 84 17.73 3.04 6.08
N VAL A 85 18.51 4.12 6.07
CA VAL A 85 18.49 5.12 4.99
C VAL A 85 19.74 4.95 4.14
N VAL A 86 19.56 4.76 2.85
CA VAL A 86 20.64 4.68 1.87
C VAL A 86 20.55 5.91 0.98
N ASP A 87 21.63 6.68 0.90
CA ASP A 87 21.77 7.76 -0.06
C ASP A 87 22.08 7.18 -1.44
N LEU A 88 21.22 7.49 -2.41
CA LEU A 88 21.32 7.07 -3.80
C LEU A 88 21.54 8.28 -4.72
N THR A 89 21.88 9.43 -4.16
CA THR A 89 22.10 10.66 -4.92
C THR A 89 23.35 10.51 -5.79
N THR A 90 23.15 10.57 -7.10
CA THR A 90 24.24 10.61 -8.08
C THR A 90 24.72 12.06 -8.28
N ASP A 91 25.95 12.25 -8.72
CA ASP A 91 26.57 13.59 -8.84
C ASP A 91 25.78 14.54 -9.74
N ASP A 92 25.21 14.06 -10.84
CA ASP A 92 24.37 14.84 -11.76
C ASP A 92 23.06 15.30 -11.10
N ILE A 93 22.46 14.44 -10.27
CA ILE A 93 21.26 14.78 -9.50
C ILE A 93 21.59 15.76 -8.38
N ALA A 94 22.72 15.58 -7.68
CA ALA A 94 23.19 16.53 -6.67
C ALA A 94 23.40 17.94 -7.25
N GLN A 95 23.93 18.06 -8.47
CA GLN A 95 24.10 19.35 -9.16
C GLN A 95 22.77 20.07 -9.46
N SER A 96 21.68 19.32 -9.58
CA SER A 96 20.32 19.91 -9.69
C SER A 96 19.73 20.35 -8.35
N GLY A 97 20.42 20.11 -7.23
CA GLY A 97 19.93 20.41 -5.88
C GLY A 97 18.93 19.39 -5.33
N LEU A 98 18.84 18.20 -5.94
CA LEU A 98 17.97 17.12 -5.52
C LEU A 98 18.74 16.07 -4.69
N THR A 99 18.01 15.34 -3.84
CA THR A 99 18.53 14.22 -3.04
C THR A 99 17.63 13.01 -3.25
N VAL A 100 18.24 11.85 -3.49
CA VAL A 100 17.52 10.59 -3.68
C VAL A 100 17.90 9.66 -2.54
N VAL A 101 16.90 9.17 -1.80
CA VAL A 101 17.12 8.23 -0.71
C VAL A 101 16.25 6.99 -0.88
N ARG A 102 16.77 5.84 -0.45
CA ARG A 102 15.99 4.62 -0.24
C ARG A 102 15.93 4.34 1.25
N VAL A 103 14.71 4.33 1.80
CA VAL A 103 14.47 3.92 3.19
C VAL A 103 13.99 2.47 3.19
N LEU A 104 14.62 1.65 4.02
CA LEU A 104 14.28 0.25 4.23
C LEU A 104 13.84 0.06 5.69
N THR A 105 12.65 -0.54 5.87
CA THR A 105 12.07 -0.86 7.18
C THR A 105 11.60 -2.33 7.14
N PRO A 106 12.49 -3.30 7.38
CA PRO A 106 12.19 -4.73 7.18
C PRO A 106 10.99 -5.24 7.97
N GLN A 107 10.68 -4.60 9.09
CA GLN A 107 9.56 -4.94 9.93
C GLN A 107 8.21 -4.53 9.31
N LEU A 108 8.15 -3.53 8.43
CA LEU A 108 6.90 -3.08 7.80
C LEU A 108 6.45 -3.99 6.64
N VAL A 109 5.18 -3.85 6.26
CA VAL A 109 4.59 -4.59 5.13
C VAL A 109 4.75 -3.77 3.86
N GLY A 110 5.38 -4.35 2.85
CA GLY A 110 5.52 -3.73 1.53
C GLY A 110 4.21 -3.72 0.74
N ASN A 111 4.10 -2.78 -0.20
CA ASN A 111 3.01 -2.75 -1.16
C ASN A 111 3.39 -3.59 -2.39
N GLY A 112 3.17 -4.90 -2.33
CA GLY A 112 3.44 -5.82 -3.43
C GLY A 112 2.29 -5.89 -4.43
N PRO A 113 2.55 -6.28 -5.70
CA PRO A 113 1.50 -6.47 -6.69
C PRO A 113 0.55 -7.62 -6.29
N PRO A 114 -0.74 -7.58 -6.67
CA PRO A 114 -1.71 -8.60 -6.26
C PRO A 114 -1.39 -10.04 -6.68
N ALA A 115 -0.64 -10.23 -7.76
CA ALA A 115 -0.18 -11.55 -8.17
C ALA A 115 0.85 -12.16 -7.20
N PHE A 116 1.55 -11.32 -6.42
CA PHE A 116 2.60 -11.71 -5.47
C PHE A 116 2.36 -11.08 -4.08
N PRO A 117 1.26 -11.46 -3.40
CA PRO A 117 0.86 -10.81 -2.16
C PRO A 117 1.85 -11.09 -1.02
N LEU A 118 2.29 -10.04 -0.33
CA LEU A 118 3.27 -10.11 0.77
C LEU A 118 2.60 -10.45 2.12
N HIS A 119 1.91 -11.60 2.19
CA HIS A 119 1.12 -12.02 3.36
C HIS A 119 1.92 -12.67 4.50
N GLY A 120 3.25 -12.75 4.39
CA GLY A 120 4.09 -13.44 5.37
C GLY A 120 4.37 -12.67 6.66
N SER A 121 4.06 -11.37 6.72
CA SER A 121 4.37 -10.54 7.89
C SER A 121 3.35 -10.78 9.01
N PRO A 122 3.80 -11.07 10.26
CA PRO A 122 2.91 -11.25 11.40
C PRO A 122 2.14 -9.96 11.75
N ARG A 123 2.64 -8.79 11.34
CA ARG A 123 1.96 -7.50 11.52
C ARG A 123 0.56 -7.46 10.94
N LEU A 124 0.31 -8.21 9.86
CA LEU A 124 -1.02 -8.30 9.25
C LEU A 124 -2.06 -8.90 10.20
N LEU A 125 -1.62 -9.68 11.20
CA LEU A 125 -2.47 -10.30 12.22
C LEU A 125 -2.37 -9.53 13.55
N GLU A 126 -1.15 -9.19 13.98
CA GLU A 126 -0.88 -8.63 15.32
C GLU A 126 -1.28 -7.17 15.47
N VAL A 127 -1.05 -6.33 14.45
CA VAL A 127 -1.29 -4.89 14.55
C VAL A 127 -2.78 -4.57 14.72
N PRO A 128 -3.71 -5.14 13.93
CA PRO A 128 -5.14 -4.94 14.16
C PRO A 128 -5.59 -5.29 15.59
N THR A 129 -5.07 -6.39 16.16
CA THR A 129 -5.36 -6.78 17.55
C THR A 129 -4.78 -5.79 18.55
N ALA A 130 -3.52 -5.38 18.39
CA ALA A 130 -2.88 -4.39 19.26
C ALA A 130 -3.56 -3.00 19.22
N LEU A 131 -4.16 -2.65 18.09
CA LEU A 131 -4.95 -1.43 17.91
C LEU A 131 -6.41 -1.57 18.38
N GLY A 132 -6.82 -2.74 18.87
CA GLY A 132 -8.18 -2.98 19.35
C GLY A 132 -9.25 -2.95 18.26
N TRP A 133 -8.92 -3.31 17.02
CA TRP A 133 -9.90 -3.30 15.93
C TRP A 133 -10.99 -4.36 16.16
N ASN A 134 -12.25 -3.93 16.03
CA ASN A 134 -13.44 -4.78 16.21
C ASN A 134 -13.49 -6.00 15.26
N ALA A 135 -12.79 -5.93 14.13
CA ALA A 135 -12.61 -7.05 13.21
C ALA A 135 -11.14 -7.12 12.80
N HIS A 136 -10.55 -8.30 12.90
CA HIS A 136 -9.16 -8.57 12.51
C HIS A 136 -9.00 -10.01 12.01
N PRO A 137 -8.06 -10.26 11.08
CA PRO A 137 -7.81 -11.60 10.56
C PRO A 137 -7.22 -12.51 11.63
N ARG A 138 -7.69 -13.75 11.73
CA ARG A 138 -7.12 -14.74 12.68
C ARG A 138 -5.91 -15.46 12.11
N ASN A 139 -5.84 -15.55 10.79
CA ASN A 139 -4.74 -16.16 10.05
C ASN A 139 -4.68 -15.58 8.64
N SER A 140 -3.66 -15.96 7.87
CA SER A 140 -3.44 -15.43 6.52
C SER A 140 -4.55 -15.74 5.51
N SER A 141 -5.40 -16.74 5.76
CA SER A 141 -6.54 -17.05 4.89
C SER A 141 -7.72 -16.09 5.08
N ASP A 142 -7.81 -15.43 6.24
CA ASP A 142 -8.82 -14.41 6.53
C ASP A 142 -8.48 -13.05 5.88
N LEU A 143 -7.28 -12.88 5.32
CA LEU A 143 -6.86 -11.63 4.69
C LEU A 143 -7.67 -11.33 3.43
N VAL A 144 -8.09 -10.07 3.28
CA VAL A 144 -8.80 -9.59 2.10
C VAL A 144 -7.88 -9.70 0.88
N ARG A 145 -8.29 -10.51 -0.10
CA ARG A 145 -7.51 -10.74 -1.34
C ARG A 145 -7.81 -9.76 -2.46
N VAL A 146 -8.90 -9.00 -2.33
CA VAL A 146 -9.25 -7.97 -3.30
C VAL A 146 -8.20 -6.85 -3.19
N PRO A 147 -7.52 -6.47 -4.28
CA PRO A 147 -6.52 -5.41 -4.25
C PRO A 147 -7.06 -4.13 -3.61
N LEU A 148 -6.20 -3.36 -2.93
CA LEU A 148 -6.56 -1.99 -2.57
C LEU A 148 -6.49 -1.13 -3.83
N PRO A 149 -7.43 -0.18 -4.05
CA PRO A 149 -7.28 0.83 -5.09
C PRO A 149 -5.95 1.55 -4.92
N LEU A 150 -5.26 1.82 -6.03
CA LEU A 150 -4.14 2.74 -6.01
C LEU A 150 -4.68 4.16 -5.83
N ALA A 151 -4.16 4.87 -4.83
CA ALA A 151 -4.37 6.29 -4.62
C ALA A 151 -3.37 7.10 -5.46
#